data_AF-A0A497DTZ7-F1
#
_entry.id   AF-A0A497DTZ7-F1
#
_cell.length_a   1.000
_cell.length_b   1.000
_cell.length_c   1.000
_cell.angle_alpha   90.00
_cell.angle_beta   90.00
_cell.angle_gamma   90.00
#
_symmetry.space_group_name_H-M   'P 1'
#
loop_
_entity.id
_entity.type
_entity.pdbx_description
1 polymer ?
#
loop_
_entity_poly.entity_id
_entity_poly.type
_entity_poly.pdbx_seq_one_letter_code
_entity_poly.pdbx_strand_id
1 'polypeptide(L)' 'MTKKSGKEIASLLKERVLVLDGAMGTMIQRYKLSEADYRGERFRNHPCDLKGNNDLLSLTRPDV' A
#
# COMPACT_ATOMS: atom_id res chain seq x y z
N MET A 1 2.91 20.26 -1.66
CA MET A 1 3.30 19.11 -0.82
C MET A 1 4.75 18.78 -1.12
N THR A 2 5.62 19.01 -0.15
CA THR A 2 7.08 19.14 -0.28
C THR A 2 7.74 17.79 -0.56
N LYS A 3 8.44 17.68 -1.70
CA LYS A 3 9.43 16.63 -1.93
C LYS A 3 10.55 16.78 -0.90
N LYS A 4 10.50 16.03 0.20
CA LYS A 4 11.67 15.90 1.07
C LYS A 4 12.77 15.22 0.27
N SER A 5 13.88 15.91 0.07
CA SER A 5 15.00 15.40 -0.71
C SER A 5 15.77 14.35 0.10
N GLY A 6 16.47 13.43 -0.57
CA GLY A 6 17.32 12.44 0.13
C GLY A 6 18.34 13.08 1.08
N LYS A 7 18.75 14.34 0.81
CA LYS A 7 19.61 15.13 1.70
C LYS A 7 18.97 15.41 3.06
N GLU A 8 17.66 15.64 3.11
CA GLU A 8 16.94 15.90 4.36
C GLU A 8 16.83 14.63 5.21
N ILE A 9 16.50 13.48 4.60
CA ILE A 9 16.48 12.19 5.29
C ILE A 9 17.87 11.87 5.85
N ALA A 10 18.92 12.09 5.07
CA ALA A 10 20.30 11.89 5.51
C ALA A 10 20.71 12.82 6.67
N SER A 11 20.18 14.04 6.75
CA SER A 11 20.38 14.92 7.92
C SER A 11 19.69 14.36 9.15
N LEU A 12 18.42 13.99 9.01
CA LEU A 12 17.60 13.48 10.13
C LEU A 12 18.15 12.19 10.73
N LEU A 13 18.73 11.31 9.90
CA LEU A 13 19.39 10.08 10.36
C LEU A 13 20.60 10.32 11.28
N LYS A 14 21.24 11.50 11.19
CA LYS A 14 22.36 11.88 12.08
C LYS A 14 21.88 12.39 13.44
N GLU A 15 20.69 12.98 13.47
CA GLU A 15 20.12 13.63 14.65
C GLU A 15 19.30 12.66 15.51
N ARG A 16 18.70 11.63 14.90
CA ARG A 16 17.86 10.65 15.59
C ARG A 16 17.68 9.36 14.82
N VAL A 17 17.28 8.32 15.54
CA VAL A 17 16.82 7.06 14.94
C VAL A 17 15.51 7.31 14.19
N LEU A 18 15.46 6.91 12.92
CA LEU A 18 14.23 6.89 12.13
C LEU A 18 13.63 5.48 12.15
N VAL A 19 12.31 5.41 12.09
CA VAL A 19 11.55 4.15 12.11
C VAL A 19 10.78 4.04 10.81
N LEU A 20 10.85 2.86 10.18
CA LEU A 20 10.01 2.49 9.04
C LEU A 20 8.74 1.82 9.56
N ASP A 21 7.68 1.92 8.78
CA ASP A 21 6.44 1.22 9.07
C ASP A 21 6.60 -0.30 9.00
N GLY A 22 5.62 -1.00 9.56
CA GLY A 22 5.62 -2.45 9.67
C GLY A 22 5.21 -3.16 8.37
N ALA A 23 5.02 -4.47 8.47
CA ALA A 23 4.64 -5.30 7.34
C ALA A 23 3.21 -5.01 6.85
N MET A 24 3.08 -4.23 5.77
CA MET A 24 1.81 -3.92 5.09
C MET A 24 0.99 -5.17 4.75
N GLY A 25 1.59 -6.18 4.11
CA GLY A 25 0.86 -7.36 3.63
C GLY A 25 0.17 -8.17 4.73
N THR A 26 0.82 -8.28 5.90
CA THR A 26 0.24 -8.97 7.07
C THR A 26 -0.96 -8.20 7.62
N MET A 27 -0.90 -6.87 7.58
CA MET A 27 -2.02 -6.02 7.97
C MET A 27 -3.20 -6.19 7.01
N ILE A 28 -2.94 -6.23 5.69
CA ILE A 28 -3.97 -6.43 4.67
C ILE A 28 -4.70 -7.76 4.84
N GLN A 29 -4.00 -8.84 5.18
CA GLN A 29 -4.61 -10.15 5.41
C GLN A 29 -5.69 -10.14 6.51
N ARG A 30 -5.60 -9.21 7.48
CA ARG A 30 -6.60 -9.10 8.57
C ARG A 30 -7.95 -8.61 8.10
N TYR A 31 -8.01 -7.85 7.01
CA TYR A 31 -9.27 -7.34 6.44
C TYR A 31 -10.08 -8.42 5.73
N LYS A 32 -9.52 -9.63 5.52
CA LYS A 32 -10.20 -10.78 4.87
C LYS A 32 -10.85 -10.41 3.53
N LEU A 33 -10.14 -9.61 2.74
CA LEU A 33 -10.62 -9.09 1.46
C LEU A 33 -10.93 -10.21 0.46
N SER A 34 -12.01 -10.01 -0.28
CA SER A 34 -12.50 -10.89 -1.32
C SER A 34 -11.98 -10.49 -2.71
N GLU A 35 -12.11 -11.37 -3.70
CA GLU A 35 -11.76 -11.06 -5.11
C GLU A 35 -12.46 -9.79 -5.62
N ALA A 36 -13.70 -9.55 -5.19
CA ALA A 36 -14.45 -8.36 -5.57
C ALA A 36 -13.81 -7.07 -5.06
N ASP A 37 -13.17 -7.09 -3.88
CA ASP A 37 -12.47 -5.94 -3.31
C ASP A 37 -11.22 -5.57 -4.13
N TYR A 38 -10.50 -6.58 -4.63
CA TYR A 38 -9.32 -6.37 -5.49
C TYR A 38 -9.69 -5.94 -6.91
N ARG A 39 -10.86 -6.36 -7.41
CA ARG A 39 -11.34 -5.96 -8.74
C ARG A 39 -11.93 -4.55 -8.73
N GLY A 40 -12.71 -4.22 -7.70
CA GLY A 40 -13.54 -3.03 -7.66
C GLY A 40 -14.39 -2.88 -8.94
N GLU A 41 -14.73 -1.63 -9.27
CA GLU A 41 -15.41 -1.34 -10.54
C GLU A 41 -14.47 -1.47 -11.73
N ARG A 42 -13.24 -0.95 -11.57
CA ARG A 42 -12.29 -0.75 -12.67
C ARG A 42 -11.83 -2.06 -13.31
N PHE A 43 -11.72 -3.14 -12.54
CA PHE A 43 -11.19 -4.43 -13.02
C PHE A 43 -12.22 -5.56 -12.92
N ARG A 44 -13.50 -5.23 -12.86
CA ARG A 44 -14.59 -6.21 -12.75
C ARG A 44 -14.48 -7.36 -13.76
N ASN A 45 -14.18 -7.03 -15.02
CA ASN A 45 -14.11 -7.97 -16.15
C ASN A 45 -12.68 -8.48 -16.46
N HIS A 46 -11.72 -8.33 -15.54
CA HIS A 46 -10.35 -8.81 -15.78
C HIS A 46 -10.34 -10.34 -15.96
N PRO A 47 -9.62 -10.90 -16.95
CA PRO A 47 -9.78 -12.31 -17.33
C PRO A 47 -9.17 -13.31 -16.33
N CYS A 48 -8.36 -12.86 -15.38
CA CYS A 48 -7.78 -13.69 -14.33
C CYS A 48 -8.03 -13.09 -12.95
N ASP A 49 -7.80 -13.90 -11.91
CA ASP A 49 -7.96 -13.49 -10.52
C ASP A 49 -6.90 -12.45 -10.10
N LEU A 50 -7.34 -11.46 -9.35
CA LEU A 50 -6.55 -10.31 -8.90
C LEU A 50 -6.29 -10.32 -7.39
N LYS A 51 -6.99 -11.16 -6.62
CA LYS A 51 -6.78 -11.29 -5.18
C LYS A 51 -5.32 -11.59 -4.85
N GLY A 52 -4.78 -10.82 -3.91
CA GLY A 52 -3.39 -10.89 -3.49
C GLY A 52 -2.50 -9.84 -4.15
N ASN A 53 -2.94 -9.19 -5.22
CA ASN A 53 -2.27 -8.02 -5.77
C ASN A 53 -2.63 -6.77 -4.96
N ASN A 54 -1.91 -6.54 -3.86
CA ASN A 54 -2.21 -5.47 -2.91
C ASN A 54 -2.01 -4.06 -3.48
N ASP A 55 -1.21 -3.90 -4.54
CA ASP A 55 -1.04 -2.59 -5.18
C ASP A 55 -2.36 -2.07 -5.77
N LEU A 56 -3.23 -2.97 -6.22
CA LEU A 56 -4.55 -2.61 -6.76
C LEU A 56 -5.48 -2.00 -5.71
N LEU A 57 -5.29 -2.34 -4.42
CA LEU A 57 -6.12 -1.81 -3.35
C LEU A 57 -5.99 -0.29 -3.22
N SER A 58 -4.85 0.29 -3.61
CA SER A 58 -4.69 1.75 -3.71
C SER A 58 -5.68 2.41 -4.68
N LEU A 59 -6.20 1.64 -5.64
CA LEU A 59 -7.17 2.10 -6.65
C LEU A 59 -8.59 1.63 -6.36
N THR A 60 -8.76 0.40 -5.85
CA THR A 60 -10.08 -0.23 -5.69
C THR A 60 -10.65 -0.09 -4.28
N ARG A 61 -9.79 0.03 -3.26
CA ARG A 61 -10.11 0.15 -1.83
C ARG A 61 -9.12 1.10 -1.12
N PRO A 62 -9.09 2.40 -1.49
CA PRO A 62 -8.15 3.36 -0.91
C PRO A 62 -8.41 3.66 0.58
N ASP A 63 -9.51 3.13 1.13
CA ASP A 63 -9.90 3.21 2.53
C ASP A 63 -9.25 2.14 3.43
N VAL A 64 -8.58 1.13 2.85
CA VAL A 64 -7.92 0.02 3.55
C VAL A 64 -6.48 0.35 3.91
#